data_AF-K1PGN6-F1
#
_entry.id   AF-K1PGN6-F1
#
_cell.length_a   1.000
_cell.length_b   1.000
_cell.length_c   1.000
_cell.angle_alpha   90.00
_cell.angle_beta   90.00
_cell.angle_gamma   90.00
#
_symmetry.space_group_name_H-M   'P 1'
#
loop_
_entity.id
_entity.type
_entity.pdbx_description
1 polymer ?
#
loop_
_entity_poly.entity_id
_entity_poly.type
_entity_poly.pdbx_seq_one_letter_code
_entity_poly.pdbx_strand_id
1 'polypeptide(L)'
;MAMALGESYEKLERLQEAKKCFWKAHVVGDMEGMALIKLAKLHERLNEEDQAASAYTEYINEANRMGVSRSQQGQRSHLYEVFVMLTYILYS
;
A
#
# COMPACT_ATOMS: atom_id res chain seq x y z
N MET A 1 -10.00 -8.33 -8.81
CA MET A 1 -11.16 -8.74 -7.97
C MET A 1 -10.91 -8.58 -6.47
N ALA A 2 -9.71 -8.90 -5.93
CA ALA A 2 -9.44 -8.79 -4.50
C ALA A 2 -9.34 -7.34 -3.96
N MET A 3 -8.87 -6.38 -4.78
CA MET A 3 -8.84 -4.95 -4.41
C MET A 3 -10.21 -4.37 -4.04
N ALA A 4 -11.25 -4.65 -4.84
CA ALA A 4 -12.60 -4.17 -4.60
C ALA A 4 -13.23 -4.76 -3.32
N LEU A 5 -12.85 -5.99 -2.94
CA LEU A 5 -13.24 -6.58 -1.65
C LEU A 5 -12.55 -5.85 -0.50
N GLY A 6 -11.26 -5.54 -0.63
CA GLY A 6 -10.52 -4.76 0.36
C GLY A 6 -11.15 -3.38 0.62
N GLU A 7 -11.56 -2.66 -0.43
CA GLU A 7 -12.26 -1.37 -0.30
C GLU A 7 -13.65 -1.51 0.34
N SER A 8 -14.34 -2.62 0.08
CA SER A 8 -15.62 -2.90 0.72
C SER A 8 -15.43 -3.16 2.22
N TYR A 9 -14.38 -3.88 2.62
CA TYR A 9 -14.04 -4.09 4.02
C TYR A 9 -13.57 -2.81 4.72
N GLU A 10 -12.92 -1.87 4.02
CA GLU A 10 -12.62 -0.54 4.57
C GLU A 10 -13.87 0.25 4.93
N LYS A 11 -14.91 0.18 4.08
CA LYS A 11 -16.22 0.81 4.34
C LYS A 11 -16.99 0.12 5.47
N LEU A 12 -16.75 -1.16 5.68
CA LEU A 12 -17.32 -1.94 6.78
C LEU A 12 -16.48 -1.83 8.07
N GLU A 13 -15.43 -1.00 8.09
CA GLU A 13 -14.50 -0.82 9.22
C GLU A 13 -13.79 -2.13 9.68
N ARG A 14 -13.81 -3.17 8.84
CA ARG A 14 -13.18 -4.47 9.09
C ARG A 14 -11.74 -4.47 8.60
N LEU A 15 -10.91 -3.60 9.19
CA LEU A 15 -9.54 -3.33 8.74
C LEU A 15 -8.64 -4.57 8.75
N GLN A 16 -8.79 -5.46 9.74
CA GLN A 16 -8.00 -6.70 9.83
C GLN A 16 -8.31 -7.68 8.69
N GLU A 17 -9.55 -7.73 8.21
CA GLU A 17 -9.94 -8.61 7.11
C GLU A 17 -9.59 -8.01 5.75
N ALA A 18 -9.75 -6.69 5.63
CA ALA A 18 -9.27 -5.93 4.48
C ALA A 18 -7.78 -6.22 4.24
N LYS A 19 -6.96 -6.19 5.30
CA LYS A 19 -5.53 -6.52 5.26
C LYS A 19 -5.23 -7.87 4.63
N LYS A 20 -5.92 -8.93 5.07
CA LYS A 20 -5.73 -10.29 4.54
C LYS A 20 -6.12 -10.35 3.06
N CYS A 21 -7.18 -9.65 2.67
CA CYS A 21 -7.60 -9.56 1.28
C CYS A 21 -6.58 -8.81 0.40
N PHE A 22 -6.02 -7.70 0.87
CA PHE A 22 -4.98 -6.95 0.15
C PHE A 22 -3.66 -7.73 0.07
N TRP A 23 -3.25 -8.42 1.14
CA TRP A 23 -2.07 -9.30 1.09
C TRP A 23 -2.25 -10.41 0.06
N LYS A 24 -3.44 -11.03 0.03
CA LYS A 24 -3.76 -12.06 -0.96
C LYS A 24 -3.83 -11.48 -2.36
N ALA A 25 -4.33 -10.25 -2.55
CA ALA A 25 -4.31 -9.55 -3.83
C ALA A 25 -2.88 -9.37 -4.34
N HIS A 26 -1.99 -8.90 -3.46
CA HIS A 26 -0.56 -8.73 -3.74
C HIS A 26 0.09 -10.05 -4.16
N VAL A 27 -0.06 -11.13 -3.37
CA VAL A 27 0.54 -12.45 -3.65
C VAL A 27 -0.02 -13.10 -4.92
N VAL A 28 -1.30 -12.88 -5.24
CA VAL A 28 -1.95 -13.47 -6.42
C VAL A 28 -1.56 -12.74 -7.73
N GLY A 29 -0.77 -11.67 -7.64
CA GLY A 29 -0.24 -10.96 -8.79
C GLY A 29 -1.03 -9.70 -9.11
N ASP A 30 -1.08 -8.78 -8.15
CA ASP A 30 -1.59 -7.44 -8.42
C ASP A 30 -0.62 -6.69 -9.34
N MET A 31 -0.91 -6.72 -10.65
CA MET A 31 -0.07 -6.12 -11.70
C MET A 31 0.11 -4.60 -11.55
N GLU A 32 -0.71 -3.93 -10.72
CA GLU A 32 -0.66 -2.48 -10.52
C GLU A 32 0.19 -2.05 -9.32
N GLY A 33 0.61 -2.96 -8.43
CA GLY A 33 1.35 -2.62 -7.21
C GLY A 33 0.54 -1.82 -6.17
N MET A 34 -0.73 -1.50 -6.44
CA MET A 34 -1.58 -0.68 -5.57
C MET A 34 -2.02 -1.40 -4.28
N ALA A 35 -1.96 -2.73 -4.26
CA ALA A 35 -2.30 -3.52 -3.08
C ALA A 35 -1.39 -3.23 -1.88
N LEU A 36 -0.08 -3.03 -2.10
CA LEU A 36 0.88 -2.71 -1.06
C LEU A 36 0.61 -1.33 -0.43
N ILE A 37 0.27 -0.31 -1.24
CA ILE A 37 -0.11 1.02 -0.73
C ILE A 37 -1.37 0.93 0.13
N LYS A 38 -2.40 0.24 -0.36
CA LYS A 38 -3.65 0.04 0.39
C LYS A 38 -3.40 -0.71 1.71
N LEU A 39 -2.51 -1.70 1.68
CA LEU A 39 -2.12 -2.46 2.86
C LEU A 39 -1.37 -1.59 3.88
N ALA A 40 -0.43 -0.75 3.43
CA ALA A 40 0.28 0.20 4.27
C ALA A 40 -0.67 1.23 4.91
N LYS A 41 -1.62 1.80 4.14
CA LYS A 41 -2.67 2.68 4.68
C LYS A 41 -3.52 2.01 5.76
N LEU A 42 -3.78 0.70 5.63
CA LEU A 42 -4.48 -0.04 6.67
C LEU A 42 -3.64 -0.23 7.94
N HIS A 43 -2.33 -0.44 7.82
CA HIS A 43 -1.43 -0.46 8.97
C HIS A 43 -1.42 0.89 9.69
N GLU A 44 -1.42 2.01 8.96
CA GLU A 44 -1.55 3.35 9.56
C GLU A 44 -2.87 3.51 10.31
N ARG A 45 -4.00 3.08 9.72
CA ARG A 45 -5.30 3.10 10.41
C ARG A 45 -5.36 2.20 11.64
N LEU A 46 -4.49 1.19 11.71
CA LEU A 46 -4.33 0.30 12.86
C LEU A 46 -3.27 0.80 13.85
N ASN A 47 -2.70 1.98 13.61
CA ASN A 47 -1.64 2.59 14.43
C ASN A 47 -0.34 1.74 14.48
N GLU A 48 -0.10 0.94 13.44
CA GLU A 48 1.09 0.08 13.27
C GLU A 48 2.08 0.73 12.29
N GLU A 49 2.67 1.84 12.70
CA GLU A 49 3.51 2.71 11.85
C GLU A 49 4.76 1.98 11.32
N ASP A 50 5.39 1.12 12.13
CA ASP A 50 6.55 0.31 11.70
C ASP A 50 6.24 -0.61 10.52
N GLN A 51 5.05 -1.25 10.56
CA GLN A 51 4.62 -2.17 9.52
C GLN A 51 4.17 -1.40 8.26
N ALA A 52 3.56 -0.23 8.44
CA ALA A 52 3.25 0.67 7.35
C ALA A 52 4.53 1.13 6.62
N ALA A 53 5.54 1.59 7.36
CA ALA A 53 6.82 2.02 6.81
C ALA A 53 7.53 0.89 6.04
N SER A 54 7.50 -0.33 6.57
CA SER A 54 8.07 -1.50 5.91
C SER A 54 7.36 -1.81 4.59
N ALA A 55 6.04 -1.85 4.59
CA ALA A 55 5.23 -2.10 3.40
C ALA A 55 5.42 -1.00 2.33
N TYR A 56 5.52 0.26 2.75
CA TYR A 56 5.80 1.39 1.88
C TYR A 56 7.19 1.32 1.24
N THR A 57 8.20 0.87 1.99
CA THR A 57 9.56 0.67 1.50
C THR A 57 9.60 -0.47 0.47
N GLU A 58 8.90 -1.57 0.73
CA GLU A 58 8.76 -2.67 -0.23
C GLU A 58 8.07 -2.21 -1.51
N TYR A 59 7.01 -1.41 -1.41
CA TYR A 59 6.33 -0.82 -2.57
C TYR A 59 7.27 0.05 -3.42
N ILE A 60 8.08 0.91 -2.80
CA ILE A 60 9.05 1.74 -3.52
C ILE A 60 10.10 0.84 -4.21
N ASN A 61 10.59 -0.18 -3.52
CA ASN A 61 11.56 -1.12 -4.08
C ASN A 61 11.00 -1.91 -5.26
N GLU A 62 9.75 -2.37 -5.18
CA GLU A 62 9.04 -3.01 -6.30
C GLU A 62 8.81 -2.04 -7.46
N ALA A 63 8.33 -0.83 -7.18
CA ALA A 63 8.12 0.20 -8.20
C ALA A 63 9.43 0.57 -8.92
N ASN A 64 10.54 0.60 -8.20
CA ASN A 64 11.87 0.85 -8.75
C ASN A 64 12.39 -0.35 -9.56
N ARG A 65 12.16 -1.58 -9.08
CA ARG A 65 12.51 -2.82 -9.80
C ARG A 65 11.71 -3.01 -11.09
N MET A 66 10.42 -2.64 -11.10
CA MET A 66 9.57 -2.74 -12.28
C MET A 66 9.84 -1.64 -13.32
N GLY A 67 10.81 -0.74 -13.08
CA GLY A 67 11.39 0.12 -14.12
C GLY A 67 10.35 0.93 -14.89
N VAL A 68 9.59 1.78 -14.19
CA VAL A 68 8.79 2.91 -14.74
C VAL A 68 8.09 2.56 -16.06
N SER A 69 7.40 1.43 -16.11
CA SER A 69 6.56 1.09 -17.25
C SER A 69 5.12 0.92 -16.79
N ARG A 70 4.32 1.93 -17.18
CA ARG A 70 2.88 1.87 -17.50
C ARG A 70 1.86 2.31 -16.45
N SER A 71 1.94 3.57 -16.01
CA SER A 71 0.80 4.55 -15.91
C SER A 71 1.17 5.76 -15.02
N GLN A 72 1.97 6.68 -15.57
CA GLN A 72 2.81 7.63 -14.83
C GLN A 72 2.14 8.77 -14.03
N GLN A 73 0.81 8.93 -14.03
CA GLN A 73 0.19 10.10 -13.37
C GLN A 73 -0.36 9.82 -11.97
N GLY A 74 -1.02 8.67 -11.74
CA GLY A 74 -1.53 8.30 -10.40
C GLY A 74 -0.43 7.77 -9.47
N GLN A 75 0.54 7.04 -10.02
CA GLN A 75 1.55 6.33 -9.23
C GLN A 75 2.60 7.27 -8.61
N ARG A 76 2.95 8.36 -9.30
CA ARG A 76 3.86 9.40 -8.77
C ARG A 76 3.26 10.14 -7.59
N SER A 77 1.94 10.35 -7.61
CA SER A 77 1.23 10.98 -6.50
C SER A 77 1.37 10.14 -5.23
N HIS A 78 1.12 8.85 -5.33
CA HIS A 78 1.27 7.96 -4.19
C HIS A 78 2.72 7.84 -3.73
N LEU A 79 3.71 7.86 -4.63
CA LEU A 79 5.12 7.83 -4.23
C LEU A 79 5.54 9.08 -3.42
N TYR A 80 5.02 10.28 -3.74
CA TYR A 80 5.31 11.45 -2.88
C TYR A 80 4.63 11.31 -1.52
N GLU A 81 3.38 10.82 -1.47
CA GLU A 81 2.68 10.60 -0.19
C GLU A 81 3.48 9.64 0.68
N VAL A 82 3.95 8.55 0.09
CA VAL A 82 4.74 7.53 0.75
C VAL A 82 6.07 8.08 1.25
N PHE A 83 6.78 8.86 0.42
CA PHE A 83 8.06 9.46 0.80
C PHE A 83 7.92 10.45 1.94
N VAL A 84 6.90 11.32 1.89
CA VAL A 84 6.60 12.29 2.96
C VAL A 84 6.25 11.55 4.25
N MET A 85 5.46 10.49 4.19
CA MET A 85 5.11 9.69 5.37
C MET A 85 6.30 8.93 5.96
N LEU A 86 7.16 8.32 5.12
CA LEU A 86 8.39 7.70 5.60
C LEU A 86 9.32 8.69 6.28
N THR A 87 9.46 9.91 5.73
CA THR A 87 10.23 10.96 6.40
C THR A 87 9.55 11.45 7.68
N TYR A 88 8.22 11.47 7.76
CA TYR A 88 7.52 11.83 8.98
C TYR A 88 7.75 10.79 10.09
N ILE A 89 7.63 9.50 9.77
CA ILE A 89 7.85 8.39 10.71
C ILE A 89 9.32 8.30 11.15
N LEU A 90 10.29 8.55 10.26
CA LEU A 90 11.72 8.49 10.58
C LEU A 90 12.22 9.69 11.39
N TYR A 91 11.49 10.81 11.42
CA TYR A 91 11.88 12.05 12.08
C TYR A 91 11.00 12.42 13.30
N SER A 92 9.99 11.61 13.64
CA SER A 92 9.15 11.77 14.82
C SER A 92 9.62 10.90 15.99
#